data_AF-A0A7C9UX85-F1
#
_entry.id   AF-A0A7C9UX85-F1
#
_cell.length_a   1.000
_cell.length_b   1.000
_cell.length_c   1.000
_cell.angle_alpha   90.00
_cell.angle_beta   90.00
_cell.angle_gamma   90.00
#
_symmetry.space_group_name_H-M   'P 1'
#
loop_
_entity.id
_entity.type
_entity.pdbx_description
1 polymer ?
#
loop_
_entity_poly.entity_id
_entity_poly.type
_entity_poly.pdbx_seq_one_letter_code
_entity_poly.pdbx_strand_id
1 'polypeptide(L)'
;MDAADFALQFASRPPAFAWFLGAGASRMSGLPTATDIIWDLKSQYYCKAENQDVSRQDMQNEAVRSRIQAFMDSRGFPALWDDSEYSLYFEKIFGADKERQRNYLRKKLSEDRVTLTVGNRILGALMASGMTRAIFTTNFDSVVERAFAEVSGRTLMAYHLDGSTAALQALSNEEFPLYCKLHGDFRYDSVKNLSRDLSQQDQQLALAMQSAAGRFGFIIAGYSGRDESVMRLFRDALQQPTPFPNGLFWMTMKGAPALPVVQNLITEARAVGVRAELVEIDTYDSLMISLWRNIPDKPRDLDIKVRRTIPATVSIPIPHTGNDLPLIRLNALPITGLPNKALVARVKQPLTWSDLRELQRAAGSSLIFTKGKEIWCWGAQTELKAAFAGNLVELVESNIPSDLNDPEHLHFKRFMEEGLVTAIARDRPLLSRSERFGSILIVDPHAEDKTALNPVFQQVSKLSGDIPGLFAPVSEEFPAPRKISWAEALRVSIAQKSGQTWAVIEPDIWIWPRGARKLAADFMDGRRQGRFNNKFDALMDAWVRVVIGSDQRGIACALQAFPGPTGPNNPLFTLGSRTAYTKRLST
;
A
#
# COMPACT_ATOMS: atom_id res chain seq x y z
N MET A 1 -0.55 -21.09 -4.27
CA MET A 1 -0.57 -20.25 -5.48
C MET A 1 -0.56 -18.79 -5.07
N ASP A 2 0.08 -17.92 -5.86
CA ASP A 2 0.04 -16.48 -5.61
C ASP A 2 -1.19 -15.82 -6.28
N ALA A 3 -1.49 -14.58 -5.90
CA ALA A 3 -2.65 -13.86 -6.45
C ALA A 3 -2.53 -13.54 -7.96
N ALA A 4 -1.31 -13.49 -8.52
CA ALA A 4 -1.08 -13.16 -9.92
C ALA A 4 -1.37 -14.36 -10.83
N ASP A 5 -0.90 -15.54 -10.45
CA ASP A 5 -1.19 -16.81 -11.08
C ASP A 5 -2.70 -17.08 -11.08
N PHE A 6 -3.35 -16.86 -9.95
CA PHE A 6 -4.81 -16.97 -9.85
C PHE A 6 -5.53 -15.99 -10.78
N ALA A 7 -5.04 -14.75 -10.91
CA ALA A 7 -5.65 -13.76 -11.79
C ALA A 7 -5.60 -14.15 -13.27
N LEU A 8 -4.51 -14.75 -13.73
CA LEU A 8 -4.40 -15.30 -15.08
C LEU A 8 -5.37 -16.47 -15.29
N GLN A 9 -5.49 -17.35 -14.29
CA GLN A 9 -6.44 -18.46 -14.34
C GLN A 9 -7.89 -17.96 -14.42
N PHE A 10 -8.27 -17.01 -13.56
CA PHE A 10 -9.60 -16.41 -13.59
C PHE A 10 -9.89 -15.75 -14.94
N ALA A 11 -8.94 -14.97 -15.47
CA ALA A 11 -9.09 -14.26 -16.74
C ALA A 11 -9.32 -15.19 -17.95
N SER A 12 -8.89 -16.45 -17.88
CA SER A 12 -9.09 -17.41 -18.96
C SER A 12 -10.56 -17.82 -19.14
N ARG A 13 -11.31 -17.96 -18.03
CA ARG A 13 -12.74 -18.35 -18.04
C ARG A 13 -13.50 -17.71 -16.85
N PRO A 14 -13.69 -16.37 -16.82
CA PRO A 14 -14.36 -15.71 -15.71
C PRO A 14 -15.74 -16.28 -15.35
N PRO A 15 -16.65 -16.54 -16.32
CA PRO A 15 -18.01 -17.02 -16.02
C PRO A 15 -18.07 -18.43 -15.40
N ALA A 16 -16.94 -19.16 -15.38
CA ALA A 16 -16.84 -20.50 -14.81
C ALA A 16 -16.71 -20.50 -13.28
N PHE A 17 -16.59 -19.31 -12.67
CA PHE A 17 -16.43 -19.13 -11.24
C PHE A 17 -17.64 -18.43 -10.60
N ALA A 18 -18.02 -18.92 -9.42
CA ALA A 18 -18.92 -18.29 -8.49
C ALA A 18 -18.13 -17.72 -7.30
N TRP A 19 -18.66 -16.68 -6.67
CA TRP A 19 -18.06 -16.08 -5.49
C TRP A 19 -18.79 -16.46 -4.22
N PHE A 20 -18.02 -16.68 -3.15
CA PHE A 20 -18.52 -16.72 -1.79
C PHE A 20 -17.89 -15.57 -1.00
N LEU A 21 -18.72 -14.63 -0.54
CA LEU A 21 -18.28 -13.42 0.15
C LEU A 21 -18.59 -13.49 1.64
N GLY A 22 -17.59 -13.24 2.47
CA GLY A 22 -17.75 -13.04 3.91
C GLY A 22 -17.57 -11.59 4.33
N ALA A 23 -17.71 -11.32 5.62
CA ALA A 23 -17.73 -9.96 6.17
C ALA A 23 -16.41 -9.20 5.94
N GLY A 24 -15.30 -9.92 5.73
CA GLY A 24 -14.01 -9.34 5.39
C GLY A 24 -13.97 -8.62 4.05
N ALA A 25 -14.83 -8.99 3.09
CA ALA A 25 -14.92 -8.30 1.80
C ALA A 25 -15.51 -6.88 1.97
N SER A 26 -16.47 -6.71 2.88
CA SER A 26 -17.11 -5.42 3.18
C SER A 26 -16.34 -4.56 4.18
N ARG A 27 -15.29 -5.08 4.82
CA ARG A 27 -14.54 -4.36 5.88
C ARG A 27 -13.91 -3.06 5.37
N MET A 28 -13.36 -3.08 4.16
CA MET A 28 -12.77 -1.89 3.54
C MET A 28 -13.82 -0.84 3.16
N SER A 29 -15.10 -1.21 3.10
CA SER A 29 -16.22 -0.31 2.82
C SER A 29 -16.73 0.44 4.05
N GLY A 30 -16.06 0.30 5.20
CA GLY A 30 -16.40 0.96 6.46
C GLY A 30 -17.36 0.17 7.35
N LEU A 31 -17.74 -1.05 6.95
CA LEU A 31 -18.61 -1.92 7.75
C LEU A 31 -17.79 -2.78 8.73
N PRO A 32 -18.20 -2.87 10.00
CA PRO A 32 -17.51 -3.72 10.97
C PRO A 32 -17.76 -5.20 10.67
N THR A 33 -16.72 -6.03 10.82
CA THR A 33 -16.87 -7.49 10.79
C THR A 33 -17.53 -8.00 12.08
N ALA A 34 -17.96 -9.27 12.11
CA ALA A 34 -18.48 -9.90 13.33
C ALA A 34 -17.49 -9.78 14.50
N THR A 35 -16.19 -9.96 14.24
CA THR A 35 -15.11 -9.78 15.22
C THR A 35 -15.01 -8.33 15.69
N ASP A 36 -15.12 -7.35 14.77
CA ASP A 36 -15.10 -5.93 15.15
C ASP A 36 -16.32 -5.57 16.02
N ILE A 37 -17.49 -6.15 15.75
CA ILE A 37 -18.71 -5.97 16.56
C ILE A 37 -18.52 -6.57 17.96
N ILE A 38 -17.98 -7.79 18.07
CA ILE A 38 -17.69 -8.42 19.36
C ILE A 38 -16.72 -7.56 20.17
N TRP A 39 -15.65 -7.06 19.56
CA TRP A 39 -14.69 -6.20 20.25
C TRP A 39 -15.28 -4.84 20.66
N ASP A 40 -16.19 -4.28 19.87
CA ASP A 40 -16.92 -3.06 20.24
C ASP A 40 -17.85 -3.31 21.44
N LEU A 41 -18.57 -4.45 21.45
CA LEU A 41 -19.37 -4.89 22.59
C LEU A 41 -18.51 -5.11 23.84
N LYS A 42 -17.34 -5.75 23.67
CA LYS A 42 -16.38 -5.98 24.75
C LYS A 42 -15.89 -4.69 25.37
N SER A 43 -15.45 -3.76 24.53
CA SER A 43 -14.98 -2.45 24.93
C SER A 43 -16.08 -1.67 25.67
N GLN A 44 -17.30 -1.58 25.10
CA GLN A 44 -18.40 -0.85 25.74
C GLN A 44 -18.79 -1.42 27.11
N TYR A 45 -18.84 -2.74 27.24
CA TYR A 45 -19.18 -3.38 28.52
C TYR A 45 -18.07 -3.17 29.56
N TYR A 46 -16.80 -3.30 29.16
CA TYR A 46 -15.65 -3.01 30.02
C TYR A 46 -15.63 -1.54 30.47
N CYS A 47 -15.77 -0.59 29.54
CA CYS A 47 -15.80 0.84 29.84
C CYS A 47 -16.92 1.20 30.82
N LYS A 48 -18.10 0.57 30.66
CA LYS A 48 -19.23 0.78 31.56
C LYS A 48 -19.00 0.19 32.96
N ALA A 49 -18.35 -0.98 33.05
CA ALA A 49 -18.14 -1.67 34.32
C ALA A 49 -16.98 -1.07 35.14
N GLU A 50 -15.88 -0.70 34.48
CA GLU A 50 -14.66 -0.18 35.11
C GLU A 50 -14.58 1.36 35.11
N ASN A 51 -15.55 2.04 34.51
CA ASN A 51 -15.62 3.50 34.37
C ASN A 51 -14.34 4.11 33.77
N GLN A 52 -13.82 3.46 32.72
CA GLN A 52 -12.64 3.88 31.98
C GLN A 52 -13.00 4.12 30.51
N ASP A 53 -12.40 5.14 29.90
CA ASP A 53 -12.53 5.36 28.45
C ASP A 53 -11.41 4.63 27.70
N VAL A 54 -11.79 3.73 26.80
CA VAL A 54 -10.88 3.05 25.87
C VAL A 54 -11.16 3.59 24.46
N SER A 55 -10.17 4.24 23.87
CA SER A 55 -10.30 4.76 22.50
C SER A 55 -10.17 3.64 21.46
N ARG A 56 -10.57 3.92 20.21
CA ARG A 56 -10.33 3.00 19.08
C ARG A 56 -8.85 2.73 18.80
N GLN A 57 -7.96 3.67 19.13
CA GLN A 57 -6.52 3.50 18.95
C GLN A 57 -5.95 2.55 20.01
N ASP A 58 -6.45 2.61 21.24
CA ASP A 58 -6.05 1.70 22.32
C ASP A 58 -6.43 0.25 22.00
N MET A 59 -7.54 0.05 21.28
CA MET A 59 -7.95 -1.27 20.77
C MET A 59 -7.00 -1.86 19.73
N GLN A 60 -5.98 -1.14 19.25
CA GLN A 60 -4.92 -1.71 18.42
C GLN A 60 -3.77 -2.31 19.25
N ASN A 61 -3.71 -2.02 20.56
CA ASN A 61 -2.69 -2.54 21.46
C ASN A 61 -3.10 -3.92 22.01
N GLU A 62 -2.24 -4.91 21.83
CA GLU A 62 -2.46 -6.29 22.30
C GLU A 62 -2.60 -6.39 23.83
N ALA A 63 -1.87 -5.56 24.58
CA ALA A 63 -1.97 -5.56 26.04
C ALA A 63 -3.35 -5.09 26.52
N VAL A 64 -3.93 -4.09 25.85
CA VAL A 64 -5.27 -3.57 26.14
C VAL A 64 -6.33 -4.62 25.81
N ARG A 65 -6.22 -5.28 24.65
CA ARG A 65 -7.11 -6.38 24.26
C ARG A 65 -7.07 -7.53 25.25
N SER A 66 -5.88 -7.93 25.67
CA SER A 66 -5.69 -9.02 26.63
C SER A 66 -6.31 -8.69 27.99
N ARG A 67 -6.18 -7.44 28.45
CA ARG A 67 -6.82 -6.97 29.68
C ARG A 67 -8.35 -7.00 29.60
N ILE A 68 -8.92 -6.51 28.50
CA ILE A 68 -10.38 -6.52 28.29
C ILE A 68 -10.88 -7.97 28.22
N GLN A 69 -10.15 -8.87 27.55
CA GLN A 69 -10.52 -10.27 27.48
C GLN A 69 -10.50 -10.93 28.86
N ALA A 70 -9.44 -10.75 29.64
CA ALA A 70 -9.34 -11.31 30.99
C ALA A 70 -10.47 -10.82 31.91
N PHE A 71 -10.87 -9.55 31.77
CA PHE A 71 -12.05 -9.02 32.47
C PHE A 71 -13.32 -9.75 32.04
N MET A 72 -13.52 -9.97 30.75
CA MET A 72 -14.68 -10.68 30.24
C MET A 72 -14.74 -12.13 30.70
N ASP A 73 -13.61 -12.83 30.68
CA ASP A 73 -13.49 -14.20 31.18
C ASP A 73 -13.87 -14.26 32.67
N SER A 74 -13.43 -13.27 33.48
CA SER A 74 -13.78 -13.17 34.91
C SER A 74 -15.27 -12.96 35.19
N ARG A 75 -16.01 -12.39 34.22
CA ARG A 75 -17.47 -12.18 34.28
C ARG A 75 -18.25 -13.35 33.67
N GLY A 76 -17.56 -14.44 33.32
CA GLY A 76 -18.13 -15.66 32.76
C GLY A 76 -18.57 -15.51 31.30
N PHE A 77 -18.05 -14.54 30.55
CA PHE A 77 -18.25 -14.50 29.10
C PHE A 77 -17.44 -15.62 28.42
N PRO A 78 -17.83 -16.04 27.21
CA PRO A 78 -17.09 -17.02 26.43
C PRO A 78 -15.63 -16.62 26.22
N ALA A 79 -14.76 -17.62 26.17
CA ALA A 79 -13.35 -17.44 25.88
C ALA A 79 -13.13 -16.83 24.49
N LEU A 80 -11.99 -16.17 24.30
CA LEU A 80 -11.61 -15.59 23.01
C LEU A 80 -11.59 -16.69 21.94
N TRP A 81 -12.32 -16.46 20.84
CA TRP A 81 -12.46 -17.37 19.69
C TRP A 81 -13.38 -18.58 19.89
N ASP A 82 -14.19 -18.60 20.95
CA ASP A 82 -15.24 -19.61 21.11
C ASP A 82 -16.29 -19.49 19.98
N ASP A 83 -16.78 -20.62 19.46
CA ASP A 83 -17.75 -20.64 18.35
C ASP A 83 -19.10 -19.98 18.74
N SER A 84 -19.43 -19.99 20.03
CA SER A 84 -20.63 -19.39 20.58
C SER A 84 -20.44 -17.93 21.03
N GLU A 85 -19.22 -17.37 20.85
CA GLU A 85 -18.84 -16.04 21.31
C GLU A 85 -19.80 -14.96 20.78
N TYR A 86 -20.10 -14.96 19.48
CA TYR A 86 -21.03 -13.96 18.92
C TYR A 86 -22.41 -14.03 19.59
N SER A 87 -23.05 -15.20 19.56
CA SER A 87 -24.42 -15.39 20.06
C SER A 87 -24.54 -15.13 21.56
N LEU A 88 -23.62 -15.65 22.38
CA LEU A 88 -23.67 -15.51 23.83
C LEU A 88 -23.32 -14.10 24.31
N TYR A 89 -22.45 -13.37 23.59
CA TYR A 89 -22.20 -11.96 23.92
C TYR A 89 -23.44 -11.10 23.70
N PHE A 90 -24.15 -11.30 22.59
CA PHE A 90 -25.42 -10.59 22.34
C PHE A 90 -26.47 -10.96 23.39
N GLU A 91 -26.62 -12.25 23.70
CA GLU A 91 -27.56 -12.74 24.72
C GLU A 91 -27.26 -12.14 26.10
N LYS A 92 -25.99 -12.11 26.53
CA LYS A 92 -25.60 -11.56 27.84
C LYS A 92 -25.68 -10.04 27.94
N ILE A 93 -25.39 -9.31 26.86
CA ILE A 93 -25.33 -7.84 26.88
C ILE A 93 -26.72 -7.22 26.68
N PHE A 94 -27.54 -7.80 25.80
CA PHE A 94 -28.86 -7.26 25.47
C PHE A 94 -30.01 -8.02 26.16
N GLY A 95 -29.80 -9.26 26.59
CA GLY A 95 -30.83 -10.07 27.24
C GLY A 95 -32.05 -10.27 26.33
N ALA A 96 -33.24 -10.02 26.87
CA ALA A 96 -34.50 -10.10 26.13
C ALA A 96 -34.84 -8.84 25.32
N ASP A 97 -34.05 -7.76 25.44
CA ASP A 97 -34.30 -6.47 24.77
C ASP A 97 -33.82 -6.51 23.30
N LYS A 98 -34.61 -7.20 22.47
CA LYS A 98 -34.38 -7.35 21.03
C LYS A 98 -34.43 -6.01 20.28
N GLU A 99 -35.17 -5.03 20.79
CA GLU A 99 -35.29 -3.72 20.14
C GLU A 99 -33.99 -2.93 20.26
N ARG A 100 -33.36 -2.94 21.44
CA ARG A 100 -32.05 -2.34 21.66
C ARG A 100 -30.95 -3.00 20.82
N GLN A 101 -30.97 -4.33 20.71
CA GLN A 101 -30.05 -5.08 19.84
C GLN A 101 -30.20 -4.62 18.37
N ARG A 102 -31.43 -4.55 17.87
CA ARG A 102 -31.72 -4.14 16.50
C ARG A 102 -31.29 -2.70 16.24
N ASN A 103 -31.54 -1.79 17.18
CA ASN A 103 -31.12 -0.39 17.05
C ASN A 103 -29.59 -0.25 17.06
N TYR A 104 -28.89 -1.05 17.87
CA TYR A 104 -27.43 -1.10 17.86
C TYR A 104 -26.88 -1.58 16.51
N LEU A 105 -27.41 -2.69 15.98
CA LEU A 105 -27.00 -3.22 14.67
C LEU A 105 -27.31 -2.24 13.54
N ARG A 106 -28.51 -1.65 13.50
CA ARG A 106 -28.87 -0.62 12.51
C ARG A 106 -27.90 0.57 12.54
N LYS A 107 -27.50 1.04 13.73
CA LYS A 107 -26.55 2.15 13.86
C LYS A 107 -25.14 1.79 13.41
N LYS A 108 -24.69 0.54 13.64
CA LYS A 108 -23.36 0.07 13.27
C LYS A 108 -23.25 -0.31 11.80
N LEU A 109 -24.32 -0.88 11.24
CA LEU A 109 -24.43 -1.35 9.85
C LEU A 109 -25.21 -0.36 8.96
N SER A 110 -25.33 0.90 9.38
CA SER A 110 -26.05 1.91 8.59
C SER A 110 -25.41 2.09 7.20
N GLU A 111 -26.25 2.09 6.18
CA GLU A 111 -25.88 2.26 4.77
C GLU A 111 -25.20 3.61 4.50
N ASP A 112 -25.47 4.64 5.32
CA ASP A 112 -24.86 5.96 5.23
C ASP A 112 -23.33 5.93 5.44
N ARG A 113 -22.83 4.89 6.12
CA ARG A 113 -21.39 4.72 6.38
C ARG A 113 -20.67 3.90 5.31
N VAL A 114 -21.43 3.30 4.39
CA VAL A 114 -20.87 2.41 3.37
C VAL A 114 -20.30 3.25 2.23
N THR A 115 -18.98 3.21 2.11
CA THR A 115 -18.28 3.75 0.93
C THR A 115 -17.87 2.58 0.04
N LEU A 116 -18.38 2.55 -1.19
CA LEU A 116 -18.05 1.50 -2.15
C LEU A 116 -16.57 1.58 -2.53
N THR A 117 -15.83 0.51 -2.26
CA THR A 117 -14.41 0.40 -2.62
C THR A 117 -14.24 0.08 -4.10
N VAL A 118 -13.01 0.13 -4.58
CA VAL A 118 -12.67 -0.26 -5.96
C VAL A 118 -13.00 -1.73 -6.18
N GLY A 119 -12.72 -2.61 -5.20
CA GLY A 119 -13.05 -4.03 -5.30
C GLY A 119 -14.54 -4.30 -5.51
N ASN A 120 -15.40 -3.60 -4.76
CA ASN A 120 -16.86 -3.75 -4.91
C ASN A 120 -17.34 -3.32 -6.29
N ARG A 121 -16.84 -2.19 -6.81
CA ARG A 121 -17.19 -1.70 -8.15
C ARG A 121 -16.74 -2.67 -9.23
N ILE A 122 -15.54 -3.26 -9.09
CA ILE A 122 -15.06 -4.30 -10.00
C ILE A 122 -15.98 -5.51 -9.94
N LEU A 123 -16.39 -5.96 -8.75
CA LEU A 123 -17.34 -7.06 -8.62
C LEU A 123 -18.67 -6.75 -9.32
N GLY A 124 -19.21 -5.54 -9.12
CA GLY A 124 -20.40 -5.07 -9.83
C GLY A 124 -20.21 -5.05 -11.36
N ALA A 125 -19.04 -4.67 -11.84
CA ALA A 125 -18.69 -4.71 -13.26
C ALA A 125 -18.63 -6.14 -13.81
N LEU A 126 -18.02 -7.07 -13.06
CA LEU A 126 -17.93 -8.49 -13.42
C LEU A 126 -19.32 -9.14 -13.51
N MET A 127 -20.22 -8.79 -12.59
CA MET A 127 -21.62 -9.24 -12.65
C MET A 127 -22.34 -8.65 -13.86
N ALA A 128 -22.19 -7.34 -14.08
CA ALA A 128 -22.86 -6.63 -15.18
C ALA A 128 -22.43 -7.12 -16.57
N SER A 129 -21.16 -7.55 -16.72
CA SER A 129 -20.62 -8.11 -17.96
C SER A 129 -20.85 -9.63 -18.10
N GLY A 130 -21.51 -10.28 -17.15
CA GLY A 130 -21.72 -11.74 -17.15
C GLY A 130 -20.45 -12.56 -16.88
N MET A 131 -19.35 -11.91 -16.49
CA MET A 131 -18.09 -12.53 -16.08
C MET A 131 -18.16 -13.15 -14.69
N THR A 132 -19.14 -12.78 -13.88
CA THR A 132 -19.48 -13.45 -12.63
C THR A 132 -20.97 -13.72 -12.62
N ARG A 133 -21.33 -15.01 -12.69
CA ARG A 133 -22.72 -15.44 -12.85
C ARG A 133 -23.44 -15.65 -11.53
N ALA A 134 -22.73 -16.10 -10.49
CA ALA A 134 -23.32 -16.40 -9.19
C ALA A 134 -22.46 -15.87 -8.03
N ILE A 135 -23.12 -15.28 -7.04
CA ILE A 135 -22.51 -14.82 -5.79
C ILE A 135 -23.37 -15.31 -4.62
N PHE A 136 -22.71 -15.94 -3.66
CA PHE A 136 -23.25 -16.31 -2.36
C PHE A 136 -22.59 -15.47 -1.28
N THR A 137 -23.33 -15.05 -0.26
CA THR A 137 -22.78 -14.27 0.84
C THR A 137 -23.45 -14.59 2.17
N THR A 138 -22.68 -14.47 3.24
CA THR A 138 -23.18 -14.47 4.62
C THR A 138 -23.46 -13.05 5.13
N ASN A 139 -23.13 -12.03 4.34
CA ASN A 139 -23.27 -10.64 4.74
C ASN A 139 -24.70 -10.15 4.53
N PHE A 140 -25.20 -9.38 5.48
CA PHE A 140 -26.54 -8.75 5.38
C PHE A 140 -26.50 -7.39 4.68
N ASP A 141 -25.31 -6.82 4.47
CA ASP A 141 -25.15 -5.50 3.88
C ASP A 141 -25.62 -5.44 2.42
N SER A 142 -25.85 -4.22 1.93
CA SER A 142 -26.25 -3.92 0.56
C SER A 142 -25.07 -3.52 -0.34
N VAL A 143 -23.84 -3.86 0.05
CA VAL A 143 -22.62 -3.39 -0.63
C VAL A 143 -22.57 -3.88 -2.07
N VAL A 144 -22.87 -5.17 -2.30
CA VAL A 144 -22.84 -5.79 -3.62
C VAL A 144 -23.95 -5.21 -4.50
N GLU A 145 -25.17 -5.08 -3.94
CA GLU A 145 -26.32 -4.50 -4.63
C GLU A 145 -26.05 -3.06 -5.08
N ARG A 146 -25.51 -2.23 -4.18
CA ARG A 146 -25.15 -0.84 -4.48
C ARG A 146 -24.05 -0.75 -5.52
N ALA A 147 -23.04 -1.61 -5.43
CA ALA A 147 -21.95 -1.64 -6.41
C ALA A 147 -22.45 -2.03 -7.80
N PHE A 148 -23.33 -3.04 -7.89
CA PHE A 148 -23.96 -3.43 -9.13
C PHE A 148 -24.83 -2.30 -9.68
N ALA A 149 -25.65 -1.65 -8.85
CA ALA A 149 -26.50 -0.54 -9.28
C ALA A 149 -25.71 0.66 -9.78
N GLU A 150 -24.63 1.05 -9.10
CA GLU A 150 -23.77 2.16 -9.51
C GLU A 150 -23.10 1.87 -10.86
N VAL A 151 -22.61 0.65 -11.06
CA VAL A 151 -21.83 0.28 -12.24
C VAL A 151 -22.73 -0.07 -13.44
N SER A 152 -23.81 -0.81 -13.24
CA SER A 152 -24.70 -1.25 -14.33
C SER A 152 -25.86 -0.30 -14.61
N GLY A 153 -26.27 0.52 -13.63
CA GLY A 153 -27.51 1.30 -13.68
C GLY A 153 -28.78 0.44 -13.51
N ARG A 154 -28.65 -0.83 -13.15
CA ARG A 154 -29.75 -1.78 -12.96
C ARG A 154 -29.86 -2.21 -11.50
N THR A 155 -31.05 -2.58 -11.05
CA THR A 155 -31.24 -3.15 -9.71
C THR A 155 -30.82 -4.61 -9.70
N LEU A 156 -30.01 -5.00 -8.72
CA LEU A 156 -29.71 -6.41 -8.46
C LEU A 156 -30.80 -6.99 -7.56
N MET A 157 -31.51 -8.01 -8.03
CA MET A 157 -32.42 -8.77 -7.18
C MET A 157 -31.60 -9.70 -6.29
N ALA A 158 -31.77 -9.59 -4.98
CA ALA A 158 -31.11 -10.44 -4.02
C ALA A 158 -32.10 -11.51 -3.53
N TYR A 159 -31.74 -12.77 -3.69
CA TYR A 159 -32.54 -13.88 -3.15
C TYR A 159 -32.23 -14.03 -1.66
N HIS A 160 -33.29 -14.03 -0.85
CA HIS A 160 -33.28 -14.19 0.61
C HIS A 160 -34.27 -15.30 1.01
N LEU A 161 -34.39 -15.55 2.31
CA LEU A 161 -35.30 -16.54 2.92
C LEU A 161 -36.72 -16.53 2.32
N ASP A 162 -37.31 -15.34 2.15
CA ASP A 162 -38.67 -15.14 1.59
C ASP A 162 -38.81 -15.48 0.08
N GLY A 163 -37.71 -15.82 -0.61
CA GLY A 163 -37.67 -16.20 -2.04
C GLY A 163 -36.78 -17.40 -2.34
N SER A 164 -36.53 -18.26 -1.34
CA SER A 164 -35.56 -19.36 -1.41
C SER A 164 -35.81 -20.39 -2.54
N THR A 165 -37.07 -20.70 -2.85
CA THR A 165 -37.44 -21.57 -3.99
C THR A 165 -37.12 -20.94 -5.34
N ALA A 166 -37.18 -19.61 -5.45
CA ALA A 166 -36.88 -18.89 -6.68
C ALA A 166 -35.37 -18.89 -6.99
N ALA A 167 -34.48 -18.99 -5.99
CA ALA A 167 -33.03 -19.03 -6.21
C ALA A 167 -32.59 -20.29 -6.98
N LEU A 168 -33.11 -21.46 -6.59
CA LEU A 168 -32.81 -22.72 -7.26
C LEU A 168 -33.41 -22.77 -8.68
N GLN A 169 -34.60 -22.19 -8.87
CA GLN A 169 -35.23 -22.06 -10.18
C GLN A 169 -34.45 -21.10 -11.09
N ALA A 170 -34.08 -19.91 -10.59
CA ALA A 170 -33.27 -18.94 -11.32
C ALA A 170 -31.92 -19.53 -11.74
N LEU A 171 -31.27 -20.27 -10.84
CA LEU A 171 -30.05 -21.00 -11.17
C LEU A 171 -30.29 -22.01 -12.30
N SER A 172 -31.36 -22.82 -12.19
CA SER A 172 -31.70 -23.85 -13.19
C SER A 172 -32.08 -23.26 -14.55
N ASN A 173 -32.73 -22.10 -14.56
CA ASN A 173 -33.15 -21.37 -15.77
C ASN A 173 -32.03 -20.50 -16.37
N GLU A 174 -30.84 -20.46 -15.76
CA GLU A 174 -29.72 -19.59 -16.17
C GLU A 174 -30.02 -18.09 -16.10
N GLU A 175 -30.85 -17.68 -15.14
CA GLU A 175 -31.18 -16.28 -14.86
C GLU A 175 -30.03 -15.61 -14.08
N PHE A 176 -29.08 -15.04 -14.81
CA PHE A 176 -27.89 -14.38 -14.25
C PHE A 176 -27.94 -12.85 -14.37
N PRO A 177 -27.32 -12.09 -13.44
CA PRO A 177 -26.52 -12.57 -12.31
C PRO A 177 -27.37 -13.04 -11.11
N LEU A 178 -27.01 -14.20 -10.55
CA LEU A 178 -27.62 -14.76 -9.35
C LEU A 178 -26.89 -14.22 -8.11
N TYR A 179 -27.61 -13.60 -7.18
CA TYR A 179 -27.08 -13.16 -5.90
C TYR A 179 -27.93 -13.69 -4.75
N CYS A 180 -27.31 -14.49 -3.88
CA CYS A 180 -27.97 -15.24 -2.83
C CYS A 180 -27.34 -14.92 -1.47
N LYS A 181 -28.16 -14.51 -0.48
CA LYS A 181 -27.72 -14.35 0.90
C LYS A 181 -28.15 -15.57 1.70
N LEU A 182 -27.17 -16.34 2.19
CA LEU A 182 -27.42 -17.60 2.88
C LEU A 182 -27.99 -17.39 4.28
N HIS A 183 -27.46 -16.39 4.99
CA HIS A 183 -28.07 -15.91 6.22
C HIS A 183 -29.03 -14.80 5.82
N GLY A 184 -30.33 -15.07 5.87
CA GLY A 184 -31.33 -14.06 5.53
C GLY A 184 -31.27 -12.82 6.44
N ASP A 185 -31.85 -11.72 5.97
CA ASP A 185 -31.83 -10.41 6.61
C ASP A 185 -32.16 -10.47 8.13
N PHE A 186 -31.15 -10.31 8.98
CA PHE A 186 -31.26 -10.31 10.46
C PHE A 186 -32.17 -9.20 11.03
N ARG A 187 -32.85 -8.42 10.17
CA ARG A 187 -33.97 -7.56 10.54
C ARG A 187 -35.16 -8.33 11.13
N TYR A 188 -35.23 -9.65 10.96
CA TYR A 188 -36.20 -10.52 11.63
C TYR A 188 -35.53 -11.63 12.45
N ASP A 189 -35.95 -11.63 13.72
CA ASP A 189 -35.74 -12.57 14.83
C ASP A 189 -34.50 -13.50 14.91
N SER A 190 -33.85 -13.37 16.07
CA SER A 190 -32.89 -14.30 16.68
C SER A 190 -33.13 -15.78 16.35
N VAL A 191 -32.07 -16.41 15.85
CA VAL A 191 -31.83 -17.83 15.50
C VAL A 191 -31.99 -18.81 16.68
N LYS A 192 -33.09 -18.74 17.43
CA LYS A 192 -33.41 -19.75 18.47
C LYS A 192 -34.88 -20.18 18.53
N ASN A 193 -35.74 -19.70 17.63
CA ASN A 193 -37.11 -20.20 17.48
C ASN A 193 -37.38 -20.51 16.00
N LEU A 194 -36.99 -21.70 15.53
CA LEU A 194 -37.36 -22.17 14.20
C LEU A 194 -38.87 -22.47 14.18
N SER A 195 -39.64 -21.61 13.51
CA SER A 195 -40.82 -22.09 12.79
C SER A 195 -40.35 -23.05 11.70
N ARG A 196 -41.12 -24.10 11.41
CA ARG A 196 -40.80 -25.14 10.41
C ARG A 196 -40.46 -24.55 9.03
N ASP A 197 -41.03 -23.39 8.72
CA ASP A 197 -40.88 -22.70 7.43
C ASP A 197 -39.49 -22.08 7.25
N LEU A 198 -38.89 -21.49 8.31
CA LEU A 198 -37.52 -20.93 8.24
C LEU A 198 -36.48 -22.03 8.00
N SER A 199 -36.65 -23.19 8.63
CA SER A 199 -35.77 -24.36 8.42
C SER A 199 -35.81 -24.86 6.97
N GLN A 200 -36.98 -24.82 6.34
CA GLN A 200 -37.16 -25.25 4.97
C GLN A 200 -36.56 -24.23 3.99
N GLN A 201 -36.68 -22.94 4.27
CA GLN A 201 -36.10 -21.87 3.46
C GLN A 201 -34.56 -21.91 3.49
N ASP A 202 -33.95 -22.13 4.66
CA ASP A 202 -32.51 -22.36 4.79
C ASP A 202 -32.04 -23.56 3.95
N GLN A 203 -32.81 -24.64 3.96
CA GLN A 203 -32.50 -25.84 3.19
C GLN A 203 -32.53 -25.60 1.67
N GLN A 204 -33.44 -24.76 1.17
CA GLN A 204 -33.52 -24.43 -0.26
C GLN A 204 -32.35 -23.55 -0.72
N LEU A 205 -31.92 -22.57 0.08
CA LEU A 205 -30.74 -21.75 -0.22
C LEU A 205 -29.45 -22.60 -0.19
N ALA A 206 -29.36 -23.52 0.77
CA ALA A 206 -28.30 -24.52 0.84
C ALA A 206 -28.25 -25.39 -0.43
N LEU A 207 -29.40 -25.89 -0.90
CA LEU A 207 -29.51 -26.65 -2.15
C LEU A 207 -29.11 -25.82 -3.38
N ALA A 208 -29.45 -24.53 -3.42
CA ALA A 208 -29.03 -23.64 -4.52
C ALA A 208 -27.51 -23.45 -4.55
N MET A 209 -26.88 -23.26 -3.39
CA MET A 209 -25.41 -23.19 -3.29
C MET A 209 -24.77 -24.52 -3.71
N GLN A 210 -25.31 -25.64 -3.23
CA GLN A 210 -24.85 -26.98 -3.58
C GLN A 210 -24.97 -27.24 -5.09
N SER A 211 -26.08 -26.86 -5.73
CA SER A 211 -26.25 -26.97 -7.18
C SER A 211 -25.27 -26.08 -7.94
N ALA A 212 -24.99 -24.87 -7.44
CA ALA A 212 -23.99 -23.97 -8.01
C ALA A 212 -22.57 -24.55 -7.88
N ALA A 213 -22.25 -25.20 -6.76
CA ALA A 213 -20.98 -25.88 -6.55
C ALA A 213 -20.74 -27.02 -7.55
N GLY A 214 -21.80 -27.69 -8.02
CA GLY A 214 -21.71 -28.67 -9.10
C GLY A 214 -21.44 -28.08 -10.50
N ARG A 215 -21.64 -26.76 -10.68
CA ARG A 215 -21.55 -26.08 -12.00
C ARG A 215 -20.35 -25.14 -12.12
N PHE A 216 -19.90 -24.56 -11.01
CA PHE A 216 -18.89 -23.50 -10.99
C PHE A 216 -17.71 -23.87 -10.09
N GLY A 217 -16.53 -23.34 -10.39
CA GLY A 217 -15.48 -23.22 -9.38
C GLY A 217 -15.85 -22.14 -8.37
N PHE A 218 -15.35 -22.22 -7.14
CA PHE A 218 -15.70 -21.27 -6.08
C PHE A 218 -14.49 -20.44 -5.66
N ILE A 219 -14.72 -19.14 -5.54
CA ILE A 219 -13.75 -18.16 -5.02
C ILE A 219 -14.28 -17.67 -3.68
N ILE A 220 -13.65 -18.09 -2.58
CA ILE A 220 -14.02 -17.66 -1.24
C ILE A 220 -13.16 -16.46 -0.84
N ALA A 221 -13.78 -15.31 -0.61
CA ALA A 221 -13.08 -14.09 -0.20
C ALA A 221 -13.73 -13.43 1.02
N GLY A 222 -12.90 -13.01 1.97
CA GLY A 222 -13.36 -12.30 3.16
C GLY A 222 -14.14 -13.16 4.18
N TYR A 223 -14.17 -14.48 4.00
CA TYR A 223 -14.79 -15.42 4.91
C TYR A 223 -13.73 -16.16 5.74
N SER A 224 -13.94 -16.24 7.07
CA SER A 224 -12.96 -16.81 8.00
C SER A 224 -13.07 -18.33 8.17
N GLY A 225 -14.21 -18.93 7.81
CA GLY A 225 -14.47 -20.35 8.04
C GLY A 225 -14.98 -20.71 9.44
N ARG A 226 -15.38 -19.72 10.26
CA ARG A 226 -15.83 -19.94 11.64
C ARG A 226 -17.26 -20.43 11.78
N ASP A 227 -18.10 -20.25 10.76
CA ASP A 227 -19.48 -20.71 10.82
C ASP A 227 -19.56 -22.17 10.35
N GLU A 228 -19.80 -23.07 11.31
CA GLU A 228 -19.87 -24.51 11.06
C GLU A 228 -21.03 -24.88 10.12
N SER A 229 -22.13 -24.11 10.10
CA SER A 229 -23.24 -24.37 9.18
C SER A 229 -22.81 -24.19 7.73
N VAL A 230 -22.07 -23.12 7.45
CA VAL A 230 -21.50 -22.83 6.12
C VAL A 230 -20.38 -23.80 5.77
N MET A 231 -19.50 -24.14 6.72
CA MET A 231 -18.44 -25.12 6.47
C MET A 231 -19.01 -26.50 6.15
N ARG A 232 -20.12 -26.89 6.79
CA ARG A 232 -20.86 -28.11 6.44
C ARG A 232 -21.40 -28.05 5.03
N LEU A 233 -21.95 -26.93 4.56
CA LEU A 233 -22.41 -26.79 3.17
C LEU A 233 -21.28 -27.02 2.16
N PHE A 234 -20.07 -26.52 2.43
CA PHE A 234 -18.92 -26.79 1.58
C PHE A 234 -18.52 -28.28 1.59
N ARG A 235 -18.53 -28.93 2.76
CA ARG A 235 -18.26 -30.39 2.86
C ARG A 235 -19.32 -31.22 2.16
N ASP A 236 -20.59 -30.87 2.30
CA ASP A 236 -21.70 -31.54 1.62
C ASP A 236 -21.59 -31.37 0.10
N ALA A 237 -21.18 -30.19 -0.37
CA ALA A 237 -20.92 -29.95 -1.77
C ALA A 237 -19.77 -30.83 -2.32
N LEU A 238 -18.75 -31.15 -1.50
CA LEU A 238 -17.67 -32.07 -1.89
C LEU A 238 -18.14 -33.52 -2.09
N GLN A 239 -19.28 -33.92 -1.52
CA GLN A 239 -19.85 -35.26 -1.69
C GLN A 239 -20.61 -35.43 -3.02
N GLN A 240 -20.75 -34.36 -3.80
CA GLN A 240 -21.42 -34.44 -5.09
C GLN A 240 -20.57 -35.16 -6.15
N PRO A 241 -21.20 -35.68 -7.23
CA PRO A 241 -20.46 -36.37 -8.30
C PRO A 241 -19.42 -35.49 -9.01
N THR A 242 -19.69 -34.20 -9.16
CA THR A 242 -18.81 -33.23 -9.85
C THR A 242 -18.63 -31.97 -9.02
N PRO A 243 -17.92 -32.04 -7.89
CA PRO A 243 -17.79 -30.91 -6.97
C PRO A 243 -16.78 -29.89 -7.52
N PHE A 244 -17.18 -28.62 -7.57
CA PHE A 244 -16.35 -27.47 -7.96
C PHE A 244 -15.52 -27.71 -9.24
N PRO A 245 -16.15 -27.89 -10.42
CA PRO A 245 -15.48 -28.33 -11.64
C PRO A 245 -14.32 -27.43 -12.11
N ASN A 246 -14.29 -26.16 -11.70
CA ASN A 246 -13.20 -25.22 -12.02
C ASN A 246 -12.26 -24.93 -10.83
N GLY A 247 -12.41 -25.65 -9.72
CA GLY A 247 -11.59 -25.57 -8.51
C GLY A 247 -12.22 -24.78 -7.36
N LEU A 248 -11.60 -24.92 -6.19
CA LEU A 248 -11.98 -24.28 -4.93
C LEU A 248 -10.83 -23.41 -4.42
N PHE A 249 -10.98 -22.09 -4.52
CA PHE A 249 -9.91 -21.15 -4.18
C PHE A 249 -10.29 -20.35 -2.96
N TRP A 250 -9.52 -20.49 -1.89
CA TRP A 250 -9.74 -19.76 -0.65
C TRP A 250 -8.72 -18.64 -0.51
N MET A 251 -9.20 -17.40 -0.50
CA MET A 251 -8.36 -16.21 -0.40
C MET A 251 -7.98 -15.96 1.06
N THR A 252 -6.68 -15.92 1.35
CA THR A 252 -6.13 -15.67 2.69
C THR A 252 -5.27 -14.42 2.68
N MET A 253 -5.29 -13.64 3.75
CA MET A 253 -4.44 -12.46 3.87
C MET A 253 -2.99 -12.88 4.06
N LYS A 254 -2.06 -12.21 3.36
CA LYS A 254 -0.63 -12.48 3.47
C LYS A 254 -0.15 -12.35 4.93
N GLY A 255 0.51 -13.39 5.43
CA GLY A 255 1.01 -13.45 6.81
C GLY A 255 -0.03 -13.81 7.88
N ALA A 256 -1.27 -14.12 7.50
CA ALA A 256 -2.29 -14.63 8.42
C ALA A 256 -2.60 -16.11 8.09
N PRO A 257 -2.31 -17.06 8.99
CA PRO A 257 -2.57 -18.48 8.72
C PRO A 257 -4.07 -18.75 8.62
N ALA A 258 -4.47 -19.58 7.65
CA ALA A 258 -5.84 -20.09 7.56
C ALA A 258 -6.18 -20.93 8.80
N LEU A 259 -7.43 -20.88 9.24
CA LEU A 259 -7.89 -21.70 10.36
C LEU A 259 -7.78 -23.21 10.03
N PRO A 260 -7.53 -24.08 11.02
CA PRO A 260 -7.43 -25.53 10.80
C PRO A 260 -8.63 -26.12 10.06
N VAL A 261 -9.84 -25.62 10.33
CA VAL A 261 -11.07 -26.05 9.64
C VAL A 261 -11.03 -25.80 8.13
N VAL A 262 -10.42 -24.68 7.70
CA VAL A 262 -10.25 -24.33 6.29
C VAL A 262 -9.14 -25.19 5.67
N GLN A 263 -8.03 -25.40 6.38
CA GLN A 263 -6.95 -26.26 5.91
C GLN A 263 -7.44 -27.70 5.70
N ASN A 264 -8.27 -28.21 6.61
CA ASN A 264 -8.91 -29.52 6.50
C ASN A 264 -9.84 -29.59 5.30
N LEU A 265 -10.69 -28.58 5.08
CA LEU A 265 -11.57 -28.52 3.90
C LEU A 265 -10.77 -28.56 2.58
N ILE A 266 -9.66 -27.82 2.50
CA ILE A 266 -8.81 -27.82 1.29
C ILE A 266 -8.15 -29.20 1.08
N THR A 267 -7.72 -29.86 2.16
CA THR A 267 -7.16 -31.21 2.10
C THR A 267 -8.22 -32.24 1.67
N GLU A 268 -9.43 -32.18 2.24
CA GLU A 268 -10.57 -33.02 1.86
C GLU A 268 -10.94 -32.82 0.38
N ALA A 269 -11.01 -31.57 -0.08
CA ALA A 269 -11.31 -31.25 -1.48
C ALA A 269 -10.27 -31.85 -2.44
N ARG A 270 -8.97 -31.75 -2.10
CA ARG A 270 -7.90 -32.37 -2.88
C ARG A 270 -8.00 -33.89 -2.92
N ALA A 271 -8.40 -34.52 -1.82
CA ALA A 271 -8.56 -35.97 -1.74
C ALA A 271 -9.67 -36.49 -2.67
N VAL A 272 -10.72 -35.70 -2.89
CA VAL A 272 -11.82 -36.00 -3.84
C VAL A 272 -11.46 -35.63 -5.30
N GLY A 273 -10.25 -35.10 -5.54
CA GLY A 273 -9.77 -34.74 -6.87
C GLY A 273 -10.14 -33.32 -7.32
N VAL A 274 -10.69 -32.49 -6.43
CA VAL A 274 -10.94 -31.08 -6.70
C VAL A 274 -9.62 -30.31 -6.63
N ARG A 275 -9.39 -29.43 -7.61
CA ARG A 275 -8.28 -28.47 -7.53
C ARG A 275 -8.59 -27.42 -6.46
N ALA A 276 -8.11 -27.64 -5.23
CA ALA A 276 -8.32 -26.74 -4.11
C ALA A 276 -7.01 -26.07 -3.66
N GLU A 277 -7.01 -24.75 -3.52
CA GLU A 277 -5.80 -23.99 -3.18
C GLU A 277 -6.08 -22.82 -2.23
N LEU A 278 -5.15 -22.60 -1.29
CA LEU A 278 -5.07 -21.36 -0.54
C LEU A 278 -4.29 -20.34 -1.40
N VAL A 279 -4.89 -19.18 -1.62
CA VAL A 279 -4.32 -18.10 -2.43
C VAL A 279 -4.05 -16.90 -1.52
N GLU A 280 -2.79 -16.53 -1.39
CA GLU A 280 -2.40 -15.40 -0.56
C GLU A 280 -2.63 -14.07 -1.30
N ILE A 281 -3.36 -13.18 -0.66
CA ILE A 281 -3.68 -11.84 -1.17
C ILE A 281 -3.23 -10.75 -0.18
N ASP A 282 -2.82 -9.59 -0.70
CA ASP A 282 -2.49 -8.44 0.14
C ASP A 282 -3.76 -7.79 0.72
N THR A 283 -4.77 -7.55 -0.12
CA THR A 283 -6.10 -7.07 0.25
C THR A 283 -7.15 -7.54 -0.76
N TYR A 284 -8.43 -7.49 -0.38
CA TYR A 284 -9.54 -7.77 -1.32
C TYR A 284 -9.50 -6.85 -2.54
N ASP A 285 -9.32 -5.54 -2.34
CA ASP A 285 -9.23 -4.58 -3.44
C ASP A 285 -8.04 -4.88 -4.37
N SER A 286 -6.87 -5.24 -3.82
CA SER A 286 -5.69 -5.62 -4.61
C SER A 286 -5.95 -6.84 -5.49
N LEU A 287 -6.62 -7.87 -4.94
CA LEU A 287 -7.06 -9.04 -5.72
C LEU A 287 -7.98 -8.60 -6.86
N MET A 288 -9.04 -7.85 -6.57
CA MET A 288 -10.02 -7.43 -7.57
C MET A 288 -9.38 -6.58 -8.67
N ILE A 289 -8.47 -5.66 -8.34
CA ILE A 289 -7.72 -4.86 -9.31
C ILE A 289 -6.86 -5.76 -10.21
N SER A 290 -6.18 -6.76 -9.63
CA SER A 290 -5.39 -7.73 -10.40
C SER A 290 -6.28 -8.54 -11.35
N LEU A 291 -7.43 -9.03 -10.87
CA LEU A 291 -8.40 -9.74 -11.70
C LEU A 291 -8.87 -8.86 -12.86
N TRP A 292 -9.37 -7.66 -12.54
CA TRP A 292 -9.87 -6.73 -13.55
C TRP A 292 -8.78 -6.46 -14.58
N ARG A 293 -7.57 -6.07 -14.17
CA ARG A 293 -6.48 -5.72 -15.10
C ARG A 293 -6.23 -6.80 -16.16
N ASN A 294 -6.24 -8.08 -15.77
CA ASN A 294 -5.89 -9.20 -16.65
C ASN A 294 -7.01 -9.70 -17.57
N ILE A 295 -8.26 -9.23 -17.42
CA ILE A 295 -9.37 -9.66 -18.29
C ILE A 295 -9.25 -9.02 -19.69
N PRO A 296 -9.25 -9.81 -20.79
CA PRO A 296 -9.28 -9.26 -22.14
C PRO A 296 -10.66 -8.68 -22.49
N ASP A 297 -10.71 -7.78 -23.48
CA ASP A 297 -11.95 -7.28 -24.12
C ASP A 297 -13.06 -6.77 -23.18
N LYS A 298 -12.66 -5.96 -22.20
CA LYS A 298 -13.59 -5.35 -21.23
C LYS A 298 -14.55 -4.34 -21.89
N PRO A 299 -15.83 -4.30 -21.51
CA PRO A 299 -16.73 -3.22 -21.91
C PRO A 299 -16.19 -1.86 -21.44
N ARG A 300 -16.01 -0.92 -22.37
CA ARG A 300 -15.37 0.38 -22.11
C ARG A 300 -16.16 1.23 -21.11
N ASP A 301 -17.48 1.14 -21.14
CA ASP A 301 -18.39 1.82 -20.23
C ASP A 301 -18.21 1.36 -18.78
N LEU A 302 -18.09 0.05 -18.56
CA LEU A 302 -17.82 -0.53 -17.25
C LEU A 302 -16.39 -0.21 -16.78
N ASP A 303 -15.40 -0.29 -17.68
CA ASP A 303 -14.02 0.04 -17.36
C ASP A 303 -13.87 1.52 -16.94
N ILE A 304 -14.57 2.46 -17.60
CA ILE A 304 -14.59 3.87 -17.17
C ILE A 304 -15.18 4.02 -15.77
N LYS A 305 -16.30 3.33 -15.46
CA LYS A 305 -16.94 3.43 -14.14
C LYS A 305 -16.08 2.82 -13.03
N VAL A 306 -15.34 1.76 -13.32
CA VAL A 306 -14.33 1.19 -12.43
C VAL A 306 -13.12 2.13 -12.28
N ARG A 307 -12.65 2.72 -13.39
CA ARG A 307 -11.47 3.61 -13.44
C ARG A 307 -11.70 5.02 -12.92
N ARG A 308 -12.93 5.52 -12.83
CA ARG A 308 -13.25 6.82 -12.17
C ARG A 308 -12.66 6.91 -10.75
N THR A 309 -12.32 5.77 -10.14
CA THR A 309 -11.77 5.66 -8.79
C THR A 309 -10.30 5.23 -8.75
N ILE A 310 -9.65 4.90 -9.88
CA ILE A 310 -8.19 5.08 -9.98
C ILE A 310 -8.03 6.59 -9.91
N PRO A 311 -7.35 7.16 -8.90
CA PRO A 311 -7.49 8.55 -8.51
C PRO A 311 -7.52 9.43 -9.75
N ALA A 312 -8.73 9.90 -10.10
CA ALA A 312 -8.86 10.94 -11.08
C ALA A 312 -7.99 12.07 -10.53
N THR A 313 -7.14 12.64 -11.36
CA THR A 313 -6.34 13.81 -11.00
C THR A 313 -7.32 14.92 -10.67
N VAL A 314 -7.77 14.97 -9.41
CA VAL A 314 -8.66 16.03 -8.95
C VAL A 314 -7.76 17.24 -8.86
N SER A 315 -7.86 18.09 -9.88
CA SER A 315 -7.36 19.45 -9.79
C SER A 315 -8.28 20.21 -8.85
N ILE A 316 -8.16 19.93 -7.55
CA ILE A 316 -8.72 20.81 -6.51
C ILE A 316 -8.10 22.17 -6.79
N PRO A 317 -8.90 23.22 -7.08
CA PRO A 317 -8.36 24.55 -7.28
C PRO A 317 -7.55 24.89 -6.03
N ILE A 318 -6.23 25.01 -6.21
CA ILE A 318 -5.37 25.36 -5.10
C ILE A 318 -5.76 26.80 -4.75
N PRO A 319 -6.16 27.07 -3.50
CA PRO A 319 -6.52 28.41 -3.12
C PRO A 319 -5.35 29.36 -3.38
N HIS A 320 -5.65 30.60 -3.78
CA HIS A 320 -4.64 31.59 -4.10
C HIS A 320 -3.63 31.75 -2.95
N THR A 321 -2.39 32.15 -3.23
CA THR A 321 -1.38 32.35 -2.19
C THR A 321 -1.92 33.29 -1.11
N GLY A 322 -2.03 32.78 0.12
CA GLY A 322 -2.48 33.58 1.26
C GLY A 322 -1.53 34.74 1.53
N ASN A 323 -2.03 35.81 2.14
CA ASN A 323 -1.21 36.97 2.53
C ASN A 323 -1.02 37.09 4.04
N ASP A 324 -1.76 36.31 4.83
CA ASP A 324 -1.80 36.43 6.27
C ASP A 324 -0.75 35.56 6.98
N LEU A 325 -0.40 35.99 8.18
CA LEU A 325 0.39 35.20 9.13
C LEU A 325 -0.45 34.05 9.72
N PRO A 326 0.16 32.94 10.14
CA PRO A 326 1.60 32.69 10.23
C PRO A 326 2.25 32.27 8.90
N LEU A 327 3.52 32.68 8.74
CA LEU A 327 4.38 32.21 7.66
C LEU A 327 5.02 30.88 8.09
N ILE A 328 4.77 29.80 7.35
CA ILE A 328 5.41 28.51 7.59
C ILE A 328 6.47 28.29 6.52
N ARG A 329 7.71 28.10 6.96
CA ARG A 329 8.83 27.76 6.06
C ARG A 329 8.78 26.26 5.73
N LEU A 330 9.00 25.94 4.46
CA LEU A 330 9.19 24.56 3.99
C LEU A 330 10.65 24.32 3.62
N ASN A 331 11.03 23.04 3.54
CA ASN A 331 12.37 22.57 3.25
C ASN A 331 12.62 22.31 1.74
N ALA A 332 11.96 23.08 0.87
CA ALA A 332 11.98 22.85 -0.57
C ALA A 332 12.56 24.06 -1.32
N LEU A 333 13.59 23.86 -2.13
CA LEU A 333 14.17 24.87 -3.03
C LEU A 333 13.55 24.73 -4.43
N PRO A 334 13.15 25.82 -5.09
CA PRO A 334 12.60 25.74 -6.44
C PRO A 334 13.69 25.37 -7.44
N ILE A 335 13.44 24.38 -8.28
CA ILE A 335 14.27 24.05 -9.43
C ILE A 335 13.68 24.77 -10.65
N THR A 336 14.34 25.84 -11.08
CA THR A 336 13.88 26.68 -12.21
C THR A 336 14.35 26.14 -13.56
N GLY A 337 15.39 25.30 -13.56
CA GLY A 337 15.91 24.63 -14.75
C GLY A 337 16.28 23.19 -14.44
N LEU A 338 15.67 22.25 -15.17
CA LEU A 338 16.00 20.82 -15.14
C LEU A 338 16.68 20.42 -16.43
N PRO A 339 17.63 19.47 -16.39
CA PRO A 339 18.16 18.87 -17.61
C PRO A 339 17.05 18.11 -18.34
N ASN A 340 16.90 18.36 -19.64
CA ASN A 340 15.88 17.76 -20.49
C ASN A 340 16.45 16.78 -21.52
N LYS A 341 17.78 16.60 -21.54
CA LYS A 341 18.50 15.72 -22.46
C LYS A 341 19.50 14.84 -21.73
N ALA A 342 19.64 13.61 -22.22
CA ALA A 342 20.64 12.65 -21.77
C ALA A 342 21.12 11.81 -22.96
N LEU A 343 22.22 11.08 -22.77
CA LEU A 343 22.71 10.10 -23.74
C LEU A 343 22.09 8.73 -23.46
N VAL A 344 21.66 8.04 -24.52
CA VAL A 344 21.20 6.66 -24.51
C VAL A 344 22.29 5.77 -25.08
N ALA A 345 22.77 4.83 -24.29
CA ALA A 345 23.76 3.85 -24.69
C ALA A 345 23.08 2.60 -25.25
N ARG A 346 23.25 2.36 -26.55
CA ARG A 346 22.85 1.12 -27.20
C ARG A 346 24.00 0.13 -27.12
N VAL A 347 23.75 -1.04 -26.57
CA VAL A 347 24.77 -2.06 -26.28
C VAL A 347 24.50 -3.34 -27.07
N LYS A 348 25.56 -4.07 -27.44
CA LYS A 348 25.46 -5.33 -28.18
C LYS A 348 24.87 -6.44 -27.32
N GLN A 349 25.30 -6.51 -26.06
CA GLN A 349 24.82 -7.45 -25.06
C GLN A 349 24.09 -6.70 -23.94
N PRO A 350 22.92 -7.18 -23.51
CA PRO A 350 22.14 -6.53 -22.46
C PRO A 350 22.89 -6.59 -21.13
N LEU A 351 23.08 -5.42 -20.51
CA LEU A 351 23.72 -5.28 -19.20
C LEU A 351 22.68 -5.34 -18.07
N THR A 352 23.02 -5.99 -16.96
CA THR A 352 22.21 -6.00 -15.74
C THR A 352 22.47 -4.76 -14.86
N TRP A 353 21.65 -4.55 -13.83
CA TRP A 353 21.86 -3.46 -12.88
C TRP A 353 23.12 -3.63 -12.03
N SER A 354 23.61 -4.86 -11.81
CA SER A 354 24.89 -5.10 -11.15
C SER A 354 26.04 -4.61 -12.02
N ASP A 355 26.02 -4.95 -13.31
CA ASP A 355 27.10 -4.57 -14.24
C ASP A 355 27.20 -3.04 -14.35
N LEU A 356 26.07 -2.34 -14.49
CA LEU A 356 26.05 -0.88 -14.53
C LEU A 356 26.59 -0.24 -13.23
N ARG A 357 26.30 -0.85 -12.08
CA ARG A 357 26.84 -0.36 -10.79
C ARG A 357 28.34 -0.63 -10.65
N GLU A 358 28.85 -1.72 -11.22
CA GLU A 358 30.28 -1.99 -11.26
C GLU A 358 31.03 -0.99 -12.15
N LEU A 359 30.48 -0.71 -13.34
CA LEU A 359 31.01 0.34 -14.22
C LEU A 359 31.03 1.70 -13.51
N GLN A 360 29.95 2.03 -12.80
CA GLN A 360 29.86 3.27 -12.05
C GLN A 360 30.84 3.30 -10.86
N ARG A 361 31.04 2.19 -10.14
CA ARG A 361 32.04 2.11 -9.06
C ARG A 361 33.46 2.29 -9.59
N ALA A 362 33.77 1.72 -10.76
CA ALA A 362 35.08 1.83 -11.39
C ALA A 362 35.36 3.27 -11.88
N ALA A 363 34.34 3.96 -12.41
CA ALA A 363 34.44 5.36 -12.83
C ALA A 363 34.28 6.38 -11.68
N GLY A 364 33.84 5.94 -10.50
CA GLY A 364 33.57 6.83 -9.37
C GLY A 364 32.39 7.76 -9.63
N SER A 365 32.55 9.05 -9.33
CA SER A 365 31.51 10.08 -9.50
C SER A 365 31.49 10.71 -10.90
N SER A 366 32.23 10.16 -11.87
CA SER A 366 32.37 10.74 -13.21
C SER A 366 31.31 10.27 -14.22
N LEU A 367 30.61 9.16 -13.91
CA LEU A 367 29.54 8.59 -14.72
C LEU A 367 28.29 8.36 -13.87
N ILE A 368 27.12 8.56 -14.46
CA ILE A 368 25.82 8.25 -13.84
C ILE A 368 24.99 7.47 -14.85
N PHE A 369 24.34 6.39 -14.39
CA PHE A 369 23.54 5.51 -15.23
C PHE A 369 22.12 5.34 -14.68
N THR A 370 21.15 5.17 -15.57
CA THR A 370 19.84 4.60 -15.23
C THR A 370 19.37 3.64 -16.32
N LYS A 371 18.52 2.69 -15.96
CA LYS A 371 18.05 1.64 -16.87
C LYS A 371 16.52 1.53 -16.80
N GLY A 372 15.89 1.70 -17.96
CA GLY A 372 14.49 1.37 -18.21
C GLY A 372 14.41 0.31 -19.31
N LYS A 373 13.74 0.63 -20.42
CA LYS A 373 13.82 -0.13 -21.67
C LYS A 373 15.20 0.01 -22.34
N GLU A 374 15.82 1.17 -22.18
CA GLU A 374 17.15 1.51 -22.68
C GLU A 374 18.06 1.95 -21.51
N ILE A 375 19.36 2.03 -21.77
CA ILE A 375 20.36 2.49 -20.78
C ILE A 375 20.63 3.97 -21.02
N TRP A 376 20.36 4.79 -20.03
CA TRP A 376 20.56 6.23 -20.06
C TRP A 376 21.79 6.58 -19.23
N CYS A 377 22.54 7.58 -19.68
CA CYS A 377 23.81 7.93 -19.07
C CYS A 377 24.13 9.43 -19.17
N TRP A 378 24.86 9.90 -18.17
CA TRP A 378 25.59 11.16 -18.17
C TRP A 378 27.05 10.90 -17.80
N GLY A 379 27.93 11.75 -18.31
CA GLY A 379 29.38 11.63 -18.16
C GLY A 379 30.12 11.97 -19.44
N ALA A 380 31.44 12.16 -19.36
CA ALA A 380 32.25 12.47 -20.54
C ALA A 380 32.17 11.33 -21.57
N GLN A 381 31.99 11.65 -22.86
CA GLN A 381 31.85 10.63 -23.91
C GLN A 381 33.07 9.70 -24.00
N THR A 382 34.27 10.21 -23.72
CA THR A 382 35.51 9.43 -23.67
C THR A 382 35.46 8.38 -22.56
N GLU A 383 34.99 8.75 -21.37
CA GLU A 383 34.84 7.85 -20.23
C GLU A 383 33.69 6.87 -20.43
N LEU A 384 32.57 7.30 -21.03
CA LEU A 384 31.46 6.39 -21.38
C LEU A 384 31.91 5.33 -22.40
N LYS A 385 32.66 5.72 -23.43
CA LYS A 385 33.24 4.78 -24.40
C LYS A 385 34.22 3.82 -23.74
N ALA A 386 35.04 4.30 -22.81
CA ALA A 386 35.95 3.45 -22.04
C ALA A 386 35.20 2.46 -21.13
N ALA A 387 34.15 2.92 -20.44
CA ALA A 387 33.36 2.12 -19.52
C ALA A 387 32.57 1.01 -20.23
N PHE A 388 31.91 1.30 -21.35
CA PHE A 388 31.19 0.28 -22.13
C PHE A 388 32.11 -0.56 -23.03
N ALA A 389 33.35 -0.12 -23.25
CA ALA A 389 34.36 -0.79 -24.07
C ALA A 389 33.79 -1.29 -25.42
N GLY A 390 34.12 -2.52 -25.83
CA GLY A 390 33.65 -3.13 -27.08
C GLY A 390 32.16 -3.48 -27.13
N ASN A 391 31.42 -3.31 -26.02
CA ASN A 391 29.99 -3.60 -25.92
C ASN A 391 29.11 -2.43 -26.37
N LEU A 392 29.65 -1.22 -26.50
CA LEU A 392 28.92 -0.06 -27.00
C LEU A 392 28.71 -0.16 -28.53
N VAL A 393 27.48 0.06 -28.98
CA VAL A 393 27.15 0.23 -30.40
C VAL A 393 27.18 1.71 -30.73
N GLU A 394 26.37 2.50 -30.02
CA GLU A 394 26.23 3.94 -30.26
C GLU A 394 25.74 4.67 -29.00
N LEU A 395 25.98 5.98 -28.96
CA LEU A 395 25.43 6.91 -27.98
C LEU A 395 24.49 7.86 -28.72
N VAL A 396 23.22 7.84 -28.37
CA VAL A 396 22.18 8.65 -29.03
C VAL A 396 21.67 9.70 -28.06
N GLU A 397 21.54 10.94 -28.50
CA GLU A 397 20.91 11.99 -27.69
C GLU A 397 19.40 11.75 -27.63
N SER A 398 18.81 11.83 -26.44
CA SER A 398 17.36 11.67 -26.26
C SER A 398 16.82 12.57 -25.18
N ASN A 399 15.53 12.89 -25.27
CA ASN A 399 14.85 13.77 -24.33
C ASN A 399 14.41 12.99 -23.09
N ILE A 400 14.69 13.54 -21.91
CA ILE A 400 14.22 13.02 -20.63
C ILE A 400 12.75 13.41 -20.46
N PRO A 401 11.86 12.50 -20.00
CA PRO A 401 10.48 12.84 -19.68
C PRO A 401 10.38 13.99 -18.68
N SER A 402 9.46 14.92 -18.92
CA SER A 402 9.24 16.09 -18.04
C SER A 402 8.50 15.74 -16.76
N ASP A 403 7.62 14.73 -16.79
CA ASP A 403 6.90 14.23 -15.62
C ASP A 403 7.67 13.08 -14.96
N LEU A 404 8.26 13.37 -13.81
CA LEU A 404 9.04 12.43 -12.99
C LEU A 404 8.16 11.70 -11.95
N ASN A 405 6.88 12.07 -11.82
CA ASN A 405 5.95 11.42 -10.90
C ASN A 405 5.25 10.20 -11.52
N ASP A 406 5.30 10.03 -12.85
CA ASP A 406 4.76 8.87 -13.52
C ASP A 406 5.42 7.57 -13.00
N PRO A 407 4.66 6.53 -12.61
CA PRO A 407 5.19 5.23 -12.21
C PRO A 407 6.19 4.62 -13.21
N GLU A 408 6.04 4.85 -14.51
CA GLU A 408 6.98 4.37 -15.54
C GLU A 408 8.30 5.15 -15.55
N HIS A 409 8.31 6.38 -15.02
CA HIS A 409 9.46 7.30 -15.02
C HIS A 409 10.23 7.37 -13.69
N LEU A 410 9.89 6.55 -12.70
CA LEU A 410 10.56 6.56 -11.38
C LEU A 410 12.09 6.37 -11.46
N HIS A 411 12.58 5.66 -12.47
CA HIS A 411 14.01 5.48 -12.72
C HIS A 411 14.71 6.76 -13.23
N PHE A 412 13.98 7.66 -13.91
CA PHE A 412 14.45 9.00 -14.25
C PHE A 412 14.48 9.91 -13.03
N LYS A 413 13.48 9.83 -12.15
CA LYS A 413 13.50 10.60 -10.89
C LYS A 413 14.81 10.37 -10.12
N ARG A 414 15.19 9.10 -9.93
CA ARG A 414 16.45 8.74 -9.29
C ARG A 414 17.68 9.25 -10.06
N PHE A 415 17.67 9.11 -11.38
CA PHE A 415 18.75 9.61 -12.24
C PHE A 415 18.97 11.12 -12.08
N MET A 416 17.89 11.88 -12.00
CA MET A 416 17.90 13.33 -11.77
C MET A 416 18.40 13.68 -10.36
N GLU A 417 17.95 12.95 -9.33
CA GLU A 417 18.39 13.14 -7.94
C GLU A 417 19.89 12.85 -7.78
N GLU A 418 20.39 11.81 -8.45
CA GLU A 418 21.81 11.44 -8.46
C GLU A 418 22.69 12.47 -9.19
N GLY A 419 22.22 12.96 -10.35
CA GLY A 419 22.84 14.07 -11.06
C GLY A 419 22.91 15.34 -10.21
N LEU A 420 21.82 15.65 -9.50
CA LEU A 420 21.73 16.83 -8.65
C LEU A 420 22.70 16.76 -7.46
N VAL A 421 22.76 15.64 -6.73
CA VAL A 421 23.72 15.52 -5.62
C VAL A 421 25.16 15.48 -6.11
N THR A 422 25.42 14.93 -7.30
CA THR A 422 26.76 14.96 -7.91
C THR A 422 27.16 16.40 -8.25
N ALA A 423 26.23 17.18 -8.81
CA ALA A 423 26.44 18.61 -9.10
C ALA A 423 26.63 19.47 -7.84
N ILE A 424 25.96 19.12 -6.73
CA ILE A 424 26.15 19.81 -5.45
C ILE A 424 27.48 19.38 -4.80
N ALA A 425 27.86 18.12 -4.87
CA ALA A 425 29.11 17.64 -4.27
C ALA A 425 30.36 18.15 -5.02
N ARG A 426 30.22 18.52 -6.30
CA ARG A 426 31.34 19.02 -7.11
C ARG A 426 32.00 20.25 -6.45
N ASP A 427 33.33 20.22 -6.36
CA ASP A 427 34.16 21.28 -5.79
C ASP A 427 33.83 21.62 -4.33
N ARG A 428 33.18 20.70 -3.60
CA ARG A 428 32.82 20.84 -2.19
C ARG A 428 33.28 19.61 -1.40
N PRO A 429 33.58 19.74 -0.10
CA PRO A 429 33.98 18.63 0.78
C PRO A 429 32.79 17.74 1.18
N LEU A 430 32.06 17.23 0.17
CA LEU A 430 30.87 16.43 0.28
C LEU A 430 31.02 15.16 -0.56
N LEU A 431 30.63 14.02 0.01
CA LEU A 431 30.49 12.75 -0.69
C LEU A 431 29.03 12.60 -1.12
N SER A 432 28.79 12.24 -2.38
CA SER A 432 27.44 11.90 -2.87
C SER A 432 27.19 10.40 -2.82
N ARG A 433 25.99 9.99 -2.41
CA ARG A 433 25.54 8.59 -2.42
C ARG A 433 24.06 8.50 -2.79
N SER A 434 23.70 7.49 -3.58
CA SER A 434 22.31 7.17 -3.93
C SER A 434 21.85 5.88 -3.24
N GLU A 435 20.85 5.99 -2.37
CA GLU A 435 20.22 4.88 -1.65
C GLU A 435 18.93 4.40 -2.36
N ARG A 436 18.28 3.34 -1.84
CA ARG A 436 17.00 2.86 -2.39
C ARG A 436 15.86 3.87 -2.22
N PHE A 437 15.97 4.78 -1.25
CA PHE A 437 14.92 5.71 -0.83
C PHE A 437 15.34 7.20 -0.93
N GLY A 438 16.32 7.53 -1.77
CA GLY A 438 16.74 8.91 -2.06
C GLY A 438 18.26 9.08 -2.17
N SER A 439 18.68 10.30 -2.48
CA SER A 439 20.10 10.67 -2.58
C SER A 439 20.55 11.46 -1.35
N ILE A 440 21.80 11.27 -0.94
CA ILE A 440 22.36 11.90 0.25
C ILE A 440 23.74 12.48 -0.05
N LEU A 441 23.95 13.70 0.45
CA LEU A 441 25.23 14.38 0.54
C LEU A 441 25.76 14.17 1.95
N ILE A 442 27.02 13.77 2.07
CA ILE A 442 27.63 13.45 3.35
C ILE A 442 28.88 14.30 3.49
N VAL A 443 29.10 14.94 4.64
CA VAL A 443 30.36 15.65 4.86
C VAL A 443 31.53 14.68 4.77
N ASP A 444 32.52 15.01 3.94
CA ASP A 444 33.74 14.22 3.83
C ASP A 444 34.61 14.43 5.09
N PRO A 445 34.80 13.39 5.94
CA PRO A 445 35.64 13.51 7.12
C PRO A 445 37.12 13.74 6.78
N HIS A 446 37.56 13.37 5.57
CA HIS A 446 38.97 13.36 5.17
C HIS A 446 39.37 14.54 4.27
N ALA A 447 38.42 15.40 3.88
CA ALA A 447 38.73 16.59 3.09
C ALA A 447 39.69 17.54 3.85
N GLU A 448 40.73 18.01 3.14
CA GLU A 448 41.74 18.92 3.67
C GLU A 448 41.15 20.32 3.96
N ASP A 449 40.32 20.82 3.03
CA ASP A 449 39.61 22.09 3.17
C ASP A 449 38.11 21.87 3.43
N LYS A 450 37.64 22.29 4.59
CA LYS A 450 36.23 22.24 5.01
C LYS A 450 35.58 23.62 5.13
N THR A 451 36.23 24.68 4.64
CA THR A 451 35.76 26.06 4.76
C THR A 451 34.37 26.27 4.17
N ALA A 452 34.04 25.59 3.08
CA ALA A 452 32.71 25.61 2.47
C ALA A 452 31.60 25.14 3.43
N LEU A 453 31.93 24.34 4.45
CA LEU A 453 30.98 23.81 5.45
C LEU A 453 30.95 24.63 6.74
N ASN A 454 31.68 25.75 6.83
CA ASN A 454 31.68 26.64 7.98
C ASN A 454 30.27 27.07 8.43
N PRO A 455 29.32 27.37 7.53
CA PRO A 455 27.94 27.70 7.95
C PRO A 455 27.29 26.56 8.75
N VAL A 456 27.49 25.31 8.34
CA VAL A 456 26.93 24.13 9.03
C VAL A 456 27.69 23.88 10.33
N PHE A 457 29.03 23.98 10.29
CA PHE A 457 29.88 23.81 11.47
C PHE A 457 29.50 24.75 12.61
N GLN A 458 29.17 26.01 12.32
CA GLN A 458 28.74 26.99 13.33
C GLN A 458 27.44 26.57 14.04
N GLN A 459 26.56 25.81 13.38
CA GLN A 459 25.28 25.38 13.96
C GLN A 459 25.39 24.07 14.75
N VAL A 460 26.30 23.15 14.38
CA VAL A 460 26.40 21.81 14.97
C VAL A 460 27.69 21.55 15.76
N SER A 461 28.63 22.49 15.75
CA SER A 461 29.94 22.49 16.42
C SER A 461 30.93 21.37 16.01
N LYS A 462 30.46 20.25 15.47
CA LYS A 462 31.27 19.15 14.90
C LYS A 462 30.58 18.65 13.64
N LEU A 463 31.35 18.40 12.58
CA LEU A 463 30.79 17.91 11.31
C LEU A 463 30.87 16.39 11.17
N SER A 464 31.83 15.74 11.83
CA SER A 464 32.00 14.29 11.81
C SER A 464 32.80 13.82 13.03
N GLY A 465 32.81 12.51 13.28
CA GLY A 465 33.63 11.89 14.31
C GLY A 465 33.30 10.42 14.57
N ASP A 466 33.97 9.83 15.54
CA ASP A 466 33.66 8.48 16.04
C ASP A 466 32.62 8.54 17.17
N ILE A 467 31.82 7.48 17.32
CA ILE A 467 30.88 7.29 18.44
C ILE A 467 31.61 6.47 19.52
N PRO A 468 31.94 7.06 20.68
CA PRO A 468 32.65 6.35 21.74
C PRO A 468 31.87 5.14 22.25
N GLY A 469 32.55 4.01 22.44
CA GLY A 469 31.96 2.79 23.03
C GLY A 469 31.05 1.97 22.12
N LEU A 470 30.83 2.40 20.88
CA LEU A 470 29.96 1.71 19.93
C LEU A 470 30.79 1.08 18.79
N PHE A 471 30.66 -0.24 18.62
CA PHE A 471 31.35 -1.00 17.58
C PHE A 471 30.34 -1.74 16.71
N ALA A 472 30.58 -1.76 15.40
CA ALA A 472 29.77 -2.52 14.47
C ALA A 472 30.06 -4.03 14.62
N PRO A 473 29.04 -4.90 14.54
CA PRO A 473 29.21 -6.34 14.63
C PRO A 473 30.06 -6.87 13.46
N VAL A 474 30.79 -7.95 13.71
CA VAL A 474 31.62 -8.64 12.71
C VAL A 474 30.72 -9.18 11.60
N SER A 475 31.12 -8.99 10.33
CA SER A 475 30.44 -9.52 9.15
C SER A 475 31.41 -10.28 8.25
N GLU A 476 30.92 -11.09 7.31
CA GLU A 476 31.77 -11.79 6.34
C GLU A 476 32.65 -10.84 5.52
N GLU A 477 32.19 -9.62 5.26
CA GLU A 477 32.96 -8.57 4.58
C GLU A 477 33.98 -7.86 5.51
N PHE A 478 33.80 -7.92 6.83
CA PHE A 478 34.65 -7.23 7.82
C PHE A 478 34.89 -8.10 9.07
N PRO A 479 35.99 -8.87 9.12
CA PRO A 479 36.24 -9.85 10.18
C PRO A 479 36.67 -9.27 11.53
N ALA A 480 36.72 -7.94 11.69
CA ALA A 480 37.11 -7.27 12.93
C ALA A 480 36.06 -6.21 13.35
N PRO A 481 35.80 -6.03 14.67
CA PRO A 481 34.93 -4.98 15.17
C PRO A 481 35.42 -3.60 14.72
N ARG A 482 34.57 -2.85 14.02
CA ARG A 482 34.90 -1.50 13.54
C ARG A 482 34.23 -0.46 14.40
N LYS A 483 34.97 0.61 14.73
CA LYS A 483 34.38 1.80 15.36
C LYS A 483 33.28 2.35 14.46
N ILE A 484 32.19 2.76 15.08
CA ILE A 484 31.09 3.40 14.36
C ILE A 484 31.41 4.89 14.27
N SER A 485 31.45 5.42 13.06
CA SER A 485 31.69 6.85 12.81
C SER A 485 30.46 7.49 12.19
N TRP A 486 30.39 8.82 12.29
CA TRP A 486 29.26 9.61 11.82
C TRP A 486 29.73 10.88 11.12
N ALA A 487 28.88 11.41 10.25
CA ALA A 487 29.04 12.74 9.66
C ALA A 487 27.67 13.42 9.50
N GLU A 488 27.63 14.75 9.54
CA GLU A 488 26.45 15.49 9.12
C GLU A 488 26.19 15.21 7.63
N ALA A 489 24.91 15.15 7.28
CA ALA A 489 24.47 14.83 5.94
C ALA A 489 23.25 15.65 5.54
N LEU A 490 22.99 15.70 4.25
CA LEU A 490 21.82 16.33 3.67
C LEU A 490 21.18 15.36 2.69
N ARG A 491 19.97 14.91 3.01
CA ARG A 491 19.15 14.15 2.07
C ARG A 491 18.55 15.12 1.07
N VAL A 492 18.62 14.76 -0.21
CA VAL A 492 18.08 15.54 -1.32
C VAL A 492 17.16 14.64 -2.13
N SER A 493 15.95 15.13 -2.40
CA SER A 493 14.99 14.47 -3.27
C SER A 493 14.31 15.47 -4.18
N ILE A 494 13.79 15.00 -5.31
CA ILE A 494 13.05 15.83 -6.27
C ILE A 494 11.56 15.55 -6.12
N ALA A 495 10.77 16.61 -5.97
CA ALA A 495 9.32 16.54 -5.90
C ALA A 495 8.70 17.48 -6.94
N GLN A 496 7.80 16.95 -7.77
CA GLN A 496 6.98 17.76 -8.66
C GLN A 496 5.60 17.95 -8.05
N LYS A 497 5.25 19.21 -7.78
CA LYS A 497 3.95 19.59 -7.21
C LYS A 497 3.42 20.83 -7.92
N SER A 498 2.17 20.76 -8.36
CA SER A 498 1.46 21.89 -8.98
C SER A 498 2.18 22.51 -10.19
N GLY A 499 2.78 21.66 -11.04
CA GLY A 499 3.53 22.08 -12.23
C GLY A 499 4.91 22.69 -11.94
N GLN A 500 5.33 22.76 -10.68
CA GLN A 500 6.66 23.20 -10.27
C GLN A 500 7.50 22.04 -9.77
N THR A 501 8.82 22.12 -9.99
CA THR A 501 9.77 21.14 -9.49
C THR A 501 10.54 21.71 -8.31
N TRP A 502 10.69 20.89 -7.28
CA TRP A 502 11.30 21.26 -6.02
C TRP A 502 12.42 20.29 -5.65
N ALA A 503 13.56 20.82 -5.20
CA ALA A 503 14.59 20.08 -4.48
C ALA A 503 14.25 20.12 -2.99
N VAL A 504 13.74 19.02 -2.45
CA VAL A 504 13.46 18.87 -1.02
C VAL A 504 14.74 18.46 -0.33
N ILE A 505 15.15 19.26 0.65
CA ILE A 505 16.38 19.09 1.41
C ILE A 505 16.07 18.78 2.87
N GLU A 506 16.72 17.77 3.44
CA GLU A 506 16.48 17.33 4.80
C GLU A 506 17.81 17.05 5.51
N PRO A 507 18.21 17.89 6.49
CA PRO A 507 19.39 17.63 7.30
C PRO A 507 19.27 16.28 8.02
N ASP A 508 20.26 15.40 7.82
CA ASP A 508 20.32 14.06 8.39
C ASP A 508 21.73 13.83 8.98
N ILE A 509 21.95 12.68 9.60
CA ILE A 509 23.25 12.24 10.11
C ILE A 509 23.57 10.93 9.42
N TRP A 510 24.71 10.83 8.76
CA TRP A 510 25.19 9.59 8.15
C TRP A 510 26.00 8.77 9.16
N ILE A 511 25.87 7.44 9.10
CA ILE A 511 26.56 6.49 10.00
C ILE A 511 27.33 5.47 9.16
N TRP A 512 28.61 5.29 9.48
CA TRP A 512 29.43 4.20 8.96
C TRP A 512 29.74 3.18 10.04
N PRO A 513 29.77 1.87 9.71
CA PRO A 513 29.28 1.26 8.46
C PRO A 513 27.74 1.30 8.37
N ARG A 514 27.18 1.16 7.15
CA ARG A 514 25.72 1.34 6.88
C ARG A 514 24.80 0.52 7.80
N GLY A 515 25.18 -0.73 8.07
CA GLY A 515 24.41 -1.64 8.95
C GLY A 515 24.35 -1.18 10.42
N ALA A 516 25.26 -0.32 10.85
CA ALA A 516 25.37 0.15 12.23
C ALA A 516 24.43 1.33 12.56
N ARG A 517 23.69 1.87 11.58
CA ARG A 517 22.76 2.99 11.81
C ARG A 517 21.74 2.71 12.92
N LYS A 518 21.23 1.48 13.03
CA LYS A 518 20.28 1.08 14.08
C LYS A 518 20.91 1.11 15.48
N LEU A 519 22.19 0.78 15.59
CA LEU A 519 22.93 0.77 16.86
C LEU A 519 23.24 2.19 17.34
N ALA A 520 23.32 3.15 16.42
CA ALA A 520 23.58 4.56 16.71
C ALA A 520 22.30 5.39 16.93
N ALA A 521 21.14 4.77 17.15
CA ALA A 521 19.85 5.46 17.29
C ALA A 521 19.87 6.51 18.42
N ASP A 522 20.26 6.11 19.63
CA ASP A 522 20.32 6.99 20.80
C ASP A 522 21.28 8.17 20.58
N PHE A 523 22.41 7.93 19.90
CA PHE A 523 23.35 8.99 19.53
C PHE A 523 22.73 9.99 18.54
N MET A 524 22.05 9.51 17.50
CA MET A 524 21.37 10.37 16.53
C MET A 524 20.25 11.17 17.20
N ASP A 525 19.49 10.56 18.09
CA ASP A 525 18.41 11.22 18.83
C ASP A 525 18.95 12.29 19.77
N GLY A 526 20.02 11.99 20.53
CA GLY A 526 20.71 12.99 21.36
C GLY A 526 21.27 14.16 20.55
N ARG A 527 21.76 13.91 19.32
CA ARG A 527 22.29 14.96 18.44
C ARG A 527 21.20 15.81 17.76
N ARG A 528 20.01 15.23 17.58
CA ARG A 528 18.80 15.91 17.11
C ARG A 528 18.04 16.60 18.23
N GLN A 529 18.30 16.21 19.49
CA GLN A 529 17.67 16.78 20.67
C GLN A 529 17.89 18.29 20.73
N GLY A 530 16.82 19.04 20.98
CA GLY A 530 16.88 20.49 21.06
C GLY A 530 16.97 21.23 19.73
N ARG A 531 16.95 20.53 18.57
CA ARG A 531 16.77 21.14 17.23
C ARG A 531 15.31 21.55 17.01
N PHE A 532 14.77 22.40 17.89
CA PHE A 532 13.45 23.02 17.71
C PHE A 532 13.51 24.15 16.66
N ASN A 533 12.35 24.58 16.16
CA ASN A 533 12.15 25.48 15.00
C ASN A 533 13.31 26.44 14.70
N ASN A 534 13.72 27.31 15.64
CA ASN A 534 14.78 28.30 15.39
C ASN A 534 16.15 27.70 15.04
N LYS A 535 16.58 26.63 15.73
CA LYS A 535 17.86 25.96 15.45
C LYS A 535 17.80 25.15 14.18
N PHE A 536 16.64 24.53 13.91
CA PHE A 536 16.43 23.79 12.67
C PHE A 536 16.42 24.73 11.45
N ASP A 537 15.79 25.90 11.57
CA ASP A 537 15.78 26.93 10.53
C ASP A 537 17.19 27.49 10.26
N ALA A 538 17.98 27.73 11.30
CA ALA A 538 19.37 28.16 11.16
C ALA A 538 20.25 27.08 10.50
N LEU A 539 20.06 25.82 10.87
CA LEU A 539 20.73 24.67 10.23
C LEU A 539 20.31 24.52 8.77
N MET A 540 19.03 24.73 8.46
CA MET A 540 18.51 24.71 7.10
C MET A 540 19.14 25.84 6.26
N ASP A 541 19.20 27.07 6.80
CA ASP A 541 19.88 28.19 6.15
C ASP A 541 21.35 27.89 5.87
N ALA A 542 22.04 27.27 6.83
CA ALA A 542 23.43 26.84 6.66
C ALA A 542 23.59 25.86 5.51
N TRP A 543 22.74 24.82 5.44
CA TRP A 543 22.77 23.86 4.34
C TRP A 543 22.40 24.48 2.98
N VAL A 544 21.44 25.41 2.93
CA VAL A 544 21.11 26.13 1.70
C VAL A 544 22.31 26.93 1.19
N ARG A 545 23.06 27.60 2.08
CA ARG A 545 24.30 28.32 1.70
C ARG A 545 25.35 27.37 1.13
N VAL A 546 25.51 26.18 1.71
CA VAL A 546 26.43 25.15 1.18
C VAL A 546 25.99 24.69 -0.21
N VAL A 547 24.69 24.37 -0.39
CA VAL A 547 24.13 23.90 -1.66
C VAL A 547 24.25 24.95 -2.77
N ILE A 548 23.96 26.21 -2.46
CA ILE A 548 23.98 27.32 -3.41
C ILE A 548 25.41 27.86 -3.63
N GLY A 549 26.30 27.71 -2.64
CA GLY A 549 27.66 28.28 -2.65
C GLY A 549 27.71 29.81 -2.53
N SER A 550 26.64 30.44 -2.03
CA SER A 550 26.56 31.90 -1.86
C SER A 550 25.66 32.28 -0.70
N ASP A 551 25.96 33.39 -0.04
CA ASP A 551 25.12 33.99 1.00
C ASP A 551 23.99 34.87 0.43
N GLN A 552 23.97 35.11 -0.89
CA GLN A 552 22.96 35.95 -1.53
C GLN A 552 21.60 35.24 -1.61
N ARG A 553 20.55 35.93 -1.16
CA ARG A 553 19.17 35.44 -1.19
C ARG A 553 18.47 35.89 -2.47
N GLY A 554 17.64 35.02 -3.03
CA GLY A 554 16.83 35.31 -4.23
C GLY A 554 17.57 35.17 -5.56
N ILE A 555 18.73 34.50 -5.56
CA ILE A 555 19.48 34.21 -6.79
C ILE A 555 19.11 32.83 -7.34
N ALA A 556 19.35 32.62 -8.62
CA ALA A 556 19.33 31.32 -9.27
C ALA A 556 20.78 30.84 -9.44
N CYS A 557 21.11 29.67 -8.88
CA CYS A 557 22.43 29.07 -8.97
C CYS A 557 22.41 27.93 -9.99
N ALA A 558 23.33 27.99 -10.94
CA ALA A 558 23.58 26.96 -11.95
C ALA A 558 24.59 25.94 -11.42
N LEU A 559 24.20 24.67 -11.34
CA LEU A 559 25.01 23.56 -10.87
C LEU A 559 25.17 22.53 -11.98
N GLN A 560 26.41 22.13 -12.26
CA GLN A 560 26.74 21.11 -13.26
C GLN A 560 27.35 19.89 -12.58
N ALA A 561 26.98 18.69 -13.04
CA ALA A 561 27.50 17.46 -12.46
C ALA A 561 28.97 17.19 -12.83
N PHE A 562 29.38 17.50 -14.06
CA PHE A 562 30.71 17.19 -14.59
C PHE A 562 31.45 18.46 -15.05
N PRO A 563 32.78 18.44 -15.19
CA PRO A 563 33.52 19.50 -15.83
C PRO A 563 33.20 19.57 -17.34
N GLY A 564 33.29 20.76 -17.93
CA GLY A 564 33.09 20.99 -19.37
C GLY A 564 31.75 21.64 -19.72
N PRO A 565 31.41 21.75 -21.03
CA PRO A 565 30.22 22.44 -21.49
C PRO A 565 28.93 21.72 -21.07
N THR A 566 27.86 22.49 -20.87
CA THR A 566 26.50 21.95 -20.68
C THR A 566 26.06 21.21 -21.94
N GLY A 567 25.46 20.03 -21.78
CA GLY A 567 24.96 19.27 -22.91
C GLY A 567 24.28 17.96 -22.49
N PRO A 568 23.91 17.11 -23.47
CA PRO A 568 23.31 15.79 -23.21
C PRO A 568 24.19 14.87 -22.37
N ASN A 569 25.49 15.14 -22.31
CA ASN A 569 26.48 14.41 -21.52
C ASN A 569 26.73 15.05 -20.14
N ASN A 570 26.41 16.33 -19.95
CA ASN A 570 26.65 17.07 -18.71
C ASN A 570 25.40 17.86 -18.28
N PRO A 571 24.62 17.35 -17.29
CA PRO A 571 23.38 17.97 -16.87
C PRO A 571 23.63 19.28 -16.12
N LEU A 572 22.79 20.28 -16.43
CA LEU A 572 22.72 21.56 -15.74
C LEU A 572 21.43 21.65 -14.93
N PHE A 573 21.57 21.92 -13.64
CA PHE A 573 20.46 22.18 -12.72
C PHE A 573 20.48 23.64 -12.29
N THR A 574 19.33 24.31 -12.30
CA THR A 574 19.21 25.69 -11.80
C THR A 574 18.33 25.70 -10.55
N LEU A 575 18.91 26.04 -9.40
CA LEU A 575 18.22 26.10 -8.11
C LEU A 575 18.04 27.55 -7.65
N GLY A 576 16.86 27.90 -7.14
CA GLY A 576 16.68 29.17 -6.43
C GLY A 576 17.21 29.09 -5.00
N SER A 577 17.80 30.17 -4.49
CA SER A 577 18.36 30.21 -3.13
C SER A 577 17.34 30.46 -2.01
N ARG A 578 16.06 30.64 -2.37
CA ARG A 578 14.96 30.86 -1.41
C ARG A 578 14.10 29.61 -1.31
N THR A 579 13.94 29.08 -0.10
CA THR A 579 13.03 27.95 0.16
C THR A 579 11.56 28.37 0.00
N ALA A 580 10.69 27.38 -0.22
CA ALA A 580 9.24 27.58 -0.25
C ALA A 580 8.71 28.03 1.12
N TYR A 581 7.63 28.81 1.07
CA TYR A 581 6.87 29.24 2.25
C TYR A 581 5.38 29.06 1.95
N THR A 582 4.62 28.73 2.99
CA THR A 582 3.16 28.84 2.96
C THR A 582 2.71 29.99 3.85
N LYS A 583 1.61 30.62 3.46
CA LYS A 583 0.97 31.72 4.17
C LYS A 583 -0.50 31.36 4.40
N ARG A 584 -1.09 31.92 5.45
CA ARG A 584 -2.50 31.72 5.75
C ARG A 584 -3.35 32.45 4.71
N LEU A 585 -4.40 31.79 4.24
CA LEU A 585 -5.42 32.43 3.41
C LEU A 585 -6.15 33.47 4.24
N SER A 586 -6.25 34.69 3.71
CA SER A 586 -7.17 35.69 4.23
C SER A 586 -8.58 35.15 4.02
N THR A 587 -9.27 34.87 5.13
CA THR A 587 -10.68 34.45 5.13
C THR A 587 -11.60 35.53 4.63
#